data_AF-A0A1M7Z3I9-F1
#
_entry.id   AF-A0A1M7Z3I9-F1
#
_cell.length_a   1.000
_cell.length_b   1.000
_cell.length_c   1.000
_cell.angle_alpha   90.00
_cell.angle_beta   90.00
_cell.angle_gamma   90.00
#
_symmetry.space_group_name_H-M   'P 1'
#
loop_
_entity.id
_entity.type
_entity.pdbx_description
1 polymer ?
#
loop_
_entity_poly.entity_id
_entity_poly.type
_entity_poly.pdbx_seq_one_letter_code
_entity_poly.pdbx_strand_id
1 'polypeptide(L)'
;MISNLRFKDFFASLISFLTFFLLLLQFTNSYKLLLLIINQQTYIWSIFLIIFFSFYIIVNNSKLSFLFKVPIFFHWLCLIFFLPIILLIFHFFLGNISLNQLIYWLGIYSLAGGMFCSSSILFFNYNSSSKISIFYISAFIITVFGVWLSIEYYDIIRAFMTLNRATEDIAFISSEKIRVVGFFDHPNMVSRAFLFSSIIILGTYFYDKSIYLIILFIVLLLVCILFTGSRTVFILFFLFLMYYFPRIVFKDVFLLKSKKGYFLQFLTFFTVPIFALLIIFIFYLSSSYLSLLGYGDIINRFTSLIEFNTNNFDNDVSANYRYEVIFQYLEYILKSPFFGYGPSLRNDFINRGIFSVASQNQFLEDSFSFGILYVLYFIFVLFKTIYSLPSSFYIFNENKLLFYKAFLYIVLLYCFSVNYLLINEVYLIAFGSLMGISILNFNSK
;
A
#
# COMPACT_ATOMS: atom_id res chain seq x y z
N MET A 1 29.02 -35.86 3.81
CA MET A 1 29.09 -34.65 2.94
C MET A 1 27.79 -34.42 2.14
N ILE A 2 27.23 -35.45 1.48
CA ILE A 2 25.95 -35.36 0.73
C ILE A 2 24.73 -35.07 1.65
N SER A 3 24.73 -35.58 2.89
CA SER A 3 23.68 -35.30 3.90
C SER A 3 23.64 -33.83 4.34
N ASN A 4 24.80 -33.18 4.48
CA ASN A 4 24.90 -31.78 4.91
C ASN A 4 24.41 -30.79 3.83
N LEU A 5 24.59 -31.13 2.54
CA LEU A 5 24.09 -30.31 1.44
C LEU A 5 22.56 -30.32 1.39
N ARG A 6 21.94 -31.51 1.50
CA ARG A 6 20.47 -31.65 1.54
C ARG A 6 19.85 -30.93 2.75
N PHE A 7 20.50 -30.96 3.90
CA PHE A 7 20.02 -30.26 5.09
C PHE A 7 20.06 -28.74 4.94
N LYS A 8 21.14 -28.19 4.36
CA LYS A 8 21.27 -26.76 4.09
C LYS A 8 20.21 -26.26 3.10
N ASP A 9 19.98 -27.01 2.03
CA ASP A 9 18.98 -26.66 1.01
C ASP A 9 17.56 -26.75 1.57
N PHE A 10 17.27 -27.78 2.37
CA PHE A 10 15.99 -27.91 3.08
C PHE A 10 15.76 -26.72 4.03
N PHE A 11 16.75 -26.37 4.84
CA PHE A 11 16.64 -25.27 5.80
C PHE A 11 16.44 -23.92 5.09
N ALA A 12 17.18 -23.64 4.02
CA ALA A 12 17.02 -22.43 3.22
C ALA A 12 15.63 -22.33 2.56
N SER A 13 15.11 -23.46 2.08
CA SER A 13 13.75 -23.57 1.54
C SER A 13 12.69 -23.30 2.60
N LEU A 14 12.83 -23.92 3.78
CA LEU A 14 11.92 -23.75 4.92
C LEU A 14 11.86 -22.29 5.39
N ILE A 15 13.00 -21.61 5.57
CA ILE A 15 13.00 -20.21 5.97
C ILE A 15 12.37 -19.33 4.90
N SER A 16 12.64 -19.59 3.61
CA SER A 16 12.01 -18.82 2.52
C SER A 16 10.50 -19.01 2.49
N PHE A 17 10.01 -20.23 2.75
CA PHE A 17 8.59 -20.52 2.89
C PHE A 17 7.95 -19.81 4.09
N LEU A 18 8.60 -19.84 5.26
CA LEU A 18 8.13 -19.12 6.45
C LEU A 18 8.12 -17.61 6.21
N THR A 19 9.15 -17.06 5.55
CA THR A 19 9.22 -15.64 5.17
C THR A 19 8.08 -15.26 4.25
N PHE A 20 7.80 -16.09 3.24
CA PHE A 20 6.65 -15.90 2.35
C PHE A 20 5.34 -15.82 3.13
N PHE A 21 5.12 -16.76 4.05
CA PHE A 21 3.91 -16.79 4.85
C PHE A 21 3.80 -15.59 5.79
N LEU A 22 4.88 -15.22 6.48
CA LEU A 22 4.89 -14.05 7.38
C LEU A 22 4.65 -12.74 6.62
N LEU A 23 5.27 -12.55 5.45
CA LEU A 23 4.99 -11.40 4.59
C LEU A 23 3.54 -11.39 4.10
N LEU A 24 2.96 -12.55 3.80
CA LEU A 24 1.55 -12.67 3.39
C LEU A 24 0.60 -12.27 4.53
N LEU A 25 0.90 -12.72 5.75
CA LEU A 25 0.15 -12.35 6.95
C LEU A 25 0.23 -10.84 7.22
N GLN A 26 1.41 -10.25 7.07
CA GLN A 26 1.62 -8.79 7.21
C GLN A 26 0.88 -8.00 6.13
N PHE A 27 1.05 -8.39 4.86
CA PHE A 27 0.39 -7.71 3.74
C PHE A 27 -1.14 -7.66 3.88
N THR A 28 -1.74 -8.68 4.51
CA THR A 28 -3.19 -8.81 4.68
C THR A 28 -3.69 -8.45 6.08
N ASN A 29 -2.80 -8.06 7.01
CA ASN A 29 -3.08 -7.94 8.44
C ASN A 29 -3.71 -9.17 9.11
N SER A 30 -3.75 -10.32 8.44
CA SER A 30 -4.40 -11.54 8.96
C SER A 30 -3.69 -12.11 10.19
N TYR A 31 -2.44 -11.70 10.46
CA TYR A 31 -1.75 -12.02 11.71
C TYR A 31 -2.53 -11.54 12.95
N LYS A 32 -3.32 -10.47 12.86
CA LYS A 32 -4.08 -9.94 14.01
C LYS A 32 -5.12 -10.93 14.51
N LEU A 33 -5.73 -11.69 13.60
CA LEU A 33 -6.63 -12.78 13.97
C LEU A 33 -5.86 -13.91 14.68
N LEU A 34 -4.68 -14.26 14.18
CA LEU A 34 -3.85 -15.29 14.81
C LEU A 34 -3.45 -14.88 16.22
N LEU A 35 -2.95 -13.66 16.40
CA LEU A 35 -2.58 -13.10 17.71
C LEU A 35 -3.76 -13.09 18.68
N LEU A 36 -4.96 -12.77 18.18
CA LEU A 36 -6.17 -12.80 18.98
C LEU A 36 -6.49 -14.21 19.49
N ILE A 37 -6.44 -15.24 18.63
CA ILE A 37 -6.71 -16.63 19.01
C ILE A 37 -5.77 -17.10 20.13
N ILE A 38 -4.52 -16.64 20.10
CA ILE A 38 -3.51 -17.00 21.11
C ILE A 38 -3.37 -15.98 22.26
N ASN A 39 -4.23 -14.96 22.30
CA ASN A 39 -4.23 -13.87 23.28
C ASN A 39 -2.86 -13.18 23.46
N GLN A 40 -2.20 -12.85 22.33
CA GLN A 40 -0.90 -12.19 22.30
C GLN A 40 -1.01 -10.74 21.84
N GLN A 41 -0.17 -9.87 22.43
CA GLN A 41 -0.13 -8.45 22.07
C GLN A 41 0.64 -8.22 20.77
N THR A 42 0.25 -7.20 20.01
CA THR A 42 0.84 -6.84 18.71
C THR A 42 2.32 -6.49 18.79
N TYR A 43 2.79 -5.90 19.90
CA TYR A 43 4.20 -5.54 20.06
C TYR A 43 5.12 -6.78 20.14
N ILE A 44 4.65 -7.88 20.76
CA ILE A 44 5.41 -9.14 20.85
C ILE A 44 5.62 -9.71 19.45
N TRP A 45 4.59 -9.63 18.62
CA TRP A 45 4.65 -10.02 17.22
C TRP A 45 5.62 -9.15 16.42
N SER A 46 5.61 -7.84 16.62
CA SER A 46 6.57 -6.94 15.97
C SER A 46 8.02 -7.28 16.34
N ILE A 47 8.31 -7.59 17.62
CA ILE A 47 9.64 -8.03 18.07
C ILE A 47 10.02 -9.35 17.39
N PHE A 48 9.12 -10.34 17.40
CA PHE A 48 9.33 -11.62 16.72
C PHE A 48 9.68 -11.43 15.24
N LEU A 49 8.95 -10.58 14.52
CA LEU A 49 9.22 -10.31 13.10
C LEU A 49 10.55 -9.60 12.87
N ILE A 50 10.91 -8.63 13.72
CA ILE A 50 12.22 -7.96 13.62
C ILE A 50 13.33 -9.01 13.73
N ILE A 51 13.26 -9.91 14.71
CA ILE A 51 14.24 -10.98 14.91
C ILE A 51 14.23 -11.93 13.70
N PHE A 52 13.04 -12.37 13.27
CA PHE A 52 12.90 -13.33 12.18
C PHE A 52 13.40 -12.76 10.84
N PHE A 53 13.00 -11.54 10.47
CA PHE A 53 13.46 -10.89 9.24
C PHE A 53 14.96 -10.59 9.29
N SER A 54 15.49 -10.16 10.44
CA SER A 54 16.94 -9.98 10.61
C SER A 54 17.68 -11.30 10.38
N PHE A 55 17.19 -12.40 10.96
CA PHE A 55 17.76 -13.73 10.74
C PHE A 55 17.69 -14.14 9.26
N TYR A 56 16.55 -13.96 8.59
CA TYR A 56 16.40 -14.26 7.17
C TYR A 56 17.37 -13.47 6.29
N ILE A 57 17.54 -12.17 6.57
CA ILE A 57 18.45 -11.27 5.87
C ILE A 57 19.90 -11.74 6.07
N ILE A 58 20.30 -12.08 7.30
CA ILE A 58 21.66 -12.59 7.61
C ILE A 58 21.94 -13.90 6.86
N VAL A 59 21.00 -14.85 6.89
CA VAL A 59 21.13 -16.13 6.17
C VAL A 59 21.27 -15.92 4.66
N ASN A 60 20.66 -14.86 4.11
CA ASN A 60 20.72 -14.50 2.70
C ASN A 60 21.65 -13.30 2.40
N ASN A 61 22.67 -13.07 3.23
CA ASN A 61 23.54 -11.91 3.11
C ASN A 61 24.23 -11.78 1.74
N SER A 62 24.54 -12.88 1.04
CA SER A 62 25.10 -12.82 -0.31
C SER A 62 24.17 -12.09 -1.29
N LYS A 63 22.86 -12.37 -1.22
CA LYS A 63 21.85 -11.72 -2.06
C LYS A 63 21.63 -10.28 -1.63
N LEU A 64 21.59 -10.03 -0.32
CA LEU A 64 21.52 -8.67 0.20
C LEU A 64 22.70 -7.83 -0.30
N SER A 65 23.93 -8.33 -0.18
CA SER A 65 25.15 -7.67 -0.67
C SER A 65 25.09 -7.35 -2.16
N PHE A 66 24.43 -8.23 -2.93
CA PHE A 66 24.18 -7.99 -4.35
C PHE A 66 23.16 -6.87 -4.56
N LEU A 67 22.01 -6.91 -3.87
CA LEU A 67 20.99 -5.85 -3.92
C LEU A 67 21.56 -4.48 -3.53
N PHE A 68 22.45 -4.42 -2.52
CA PHE A 68 23.14 -3.18 -2.11
C PHE A 68 24.00 -2.55 -3.20
N LYS A 69 24.51 -3.34 -4.16
CA LYS A 69 25.26 -2.81 -5.31
C LYS A 69 24.38 -2.06 -6.28
N VAL A 70 23.05 -2.26 -6.25
CA VAL A 70 22.10 -1.50 -7.07
C VAL A 70 21.80 -0.17 -6.38
N PRO A 71 22.19 0.98 -6.96
CA PRO A 71 22.08 2.27 -6.29
C PRO A 71 20.64 2.61 -5.87
N ILE A 72 19.65 2.23 -6.68
CA ILE A 72 18.24 2.49 -6.42
C ILE A 72 17.79 1.77 -5.13
N PHE A 73 18.16 0.49 -4.96
CA PHE A 73 17.85 -0.28 -3.76
C PHE A 73 18.45 0.38 -2.51
N PHE A 74 19.72 0.77 -2.59
CA PHE A 74 20.40 1.46 -1.50
C PHE A 74 19.71 2.78 -1.12
N HIS A 75 19.31 3.58 -2.11
CA HIS A 75 18.59 4.83 -1.86
C HIS A 75 17.26 4.62 -1.14
N TRP A 76 16.49 3.60 -1.53
CA TRP A 76 15.24 3.26 -0.84
C TRP A 76 15.48 2.75 0.58
N LEU A 77 16.51 1.93 0.79
CA LEU A 77 16.87 1.49 2.14
C LEU A 77 17.33 2.67 3.01
N CYS A 78 18.07 3.63 2.43
CA CYS A 78 18.40 4.87 3.13
C CYS A 78 17.15 5.64 3.53
N LEU A 79 16.18 5.74 2.64
CA LEU A 79 14.94 6.47 2.88
C LEU A 79 14.03 5.80 3.91
N ILE A 80 13.84 4.48 3.83
CA ILE A 80 12.92 3.74 4.70
C ILE A 80 13.54 3.48 6.08
N PHE A 81 14.86 3.29 6.15
CA PHE A 81 15.53 2.79 7.35
C PHE A 81 16.63 3.72 7.88
N PHE A 82 17.71 3.94 7.12
CA PHE A 82 18.90 4.62 7.69
C PHE A 82 18.64 6.09 8.06
N LEU A 83 18.04 6.87 7.16
CA LEU A 83 17.82 8.30 7.36
C LEU A 83 16.81 8.59 8.48
N PRO A 84 15.64 7.92 8.55
CA PRO A 84 14.74 8.07 9.70
C PRO A 84 15.40 7.73 11.03
N ILE A 85 16.23 6.68 11.10
CA ILE A 85 16.95 6.30 12.33
C ILE A 85 17.94 7.38 12.75
N ILE A 86 18.72 7.93 11.82
CA ILE A 86 19.66 9.01 12.11
C ILE A 86 18.92 10.24 12.64
N LEU A 87 17.80 10.62 12.00
CA LEU A 87 16.98 11.76 12.43
C LEU A 87 16.30 11.52 13.78
N LEU A 88 15.85 10.30 14.07
CA LEU A 88 15.32 9.93 15.39
C LEU A 88 16.37 10.11 16.49
N ILE A 89 17.58 9.59 16.27
CA ILE A 89 18.68 9.73 17.23
C ILE A 89 19.01 11.21 17.45
N PHE A 90 19.03 11.99 16.37
CA PHE A 90 19.22 13.44 16.44
C PHE A 90 18.13 14.13 17.28
N HIS A 91 16.84 13.82 17.04
CA HIS A 91 15.73 14.38 17.82
C HIS A 91 15.73 13.94 19.29
N PHE A 92 16.25 12.76 19.60
CA PHE A 92 16.45 12.33 20.98
C PHE A 92 17.48 13.21 21.69
N PHE A 93 18.61 13.50 21.04
CA PHE A 93 19.62 14.40 21.61
C PHE A 93 19.15 15.86 21.73
N LEU A 94 18.22 16.29 20.88
CA LEU A 94 17.56 17.60 21.01
C LEU A 94 16.50 17.66 22.12
N GLY A 95 16.14 16.52 22.73
CA GLY A 95 15.08 16.44 23.73
C GLY A 95 13.66 16.49 23.16
N ASN A 96 13.50 16.36 21.85
CA ASN A 96 12.18 16.37 21.20
C ASN A 96 11.42 15.05 21.40
N ILE A 97 12.14 13.94 21.61
CA ILE A 97 11.54 12.62 21.83
C ILE A 97 12.09 11.97 23.10
N SER A 98 11.22 11.27 23.83
CA SER A 98 11.62 10.51 25.02
C SER A 98 12.31 9.19 24.66
N LEU A 99 13.02 8.56 25.62
CA LEU A 99 13.67 7.26 25.40
C LEU A 99 12.67 6.18 24.94
N ASN A 100 11.48 6.16 25.54
CA ASN A 100 10.43 5.20 25.17
C ASN A 100 9.95 5.43 23.73
N GLN A 101 9.77 6.68 23.32
CA GLN A 101 9.41 7.04 21.95
C GLN A 101 10.53 6.66 20.97
N LEU A 102 11.80 6.88 21.34
CA LEU A 102 12.95 6.46 20.53
C LEU A 102 12.92 4.94 20.28
N ILE A 103 12.78 4.13 21.34
CA ILE A 103 12.74 2.66 21.23
C ILE A 103 11.57 2.23 20.35
N TYR A 104 10.39 2.82 20.54
CA TYR A 104 9.20 2.53 19.75
C TYR A 104 9.43 2.80 18.25
N TRP A 105 9.91 3.99 17.90
CA TRP A 105 10.14 4.37 16.50
C TRP A 105 11.31 3.61 15.87
N LEU A 106 12.37 3.31 16.62
CA LEU A 106 13.44 2.41 16.16
C LEU A 106 12.89 1.03 15.79
N GLY A 107 11.97 0.49 16.60
CA GLY A 107 11.26 -0.76 16.30
C GLY A 107 10.47 -0.68 14.99
N ILE A 108 9.70 0.40 14.78
CA ILE A 108 8.91 0.61 13.56
C ILE A 108 9.81 0.65 12.32
N TYR A 109 10.85 1.49 12.32
CA TYR A 109 11.73 1.60 11.14
C TYR A 109 12.52 0.32 10.91
N SER A 110 12.93 -0.38 11.97
CA SER A 110 13.58 -1.70 11.85
C SER A 110 12.67 -2.75 11.23
N LEU A 111 11.40 -2.79 11.63
CA LEU A 111 10.42 -3.67 11.01
C LEU A 111 10.18 -3.28 9.55
N ALA A 112 10.06 -1.98 9.25
CA ALA A 112 9.86 -1.47 7.89
C ALA A 112 11.03 -1.85 6.95
N GLY A 113 12.26 -1.59 7.39
CA GLY A 113 13.47 -2.00 6.66
C GLY A 113 13.58 -3.53 6.53
N GLY A 114 13.25 -4.27 7.59
CA GLY A 114 13.22 -5.72 7.60
C GLY A 114 12.24 -6.32 6.59
N MET A 115 11.01 -5.78 6.51
CA MET A 115 10.00 -6.20 5.53
C MET A 115 10.40 -5.86 4.11
N PHE A 116 10.91 -4.64 3.86
CA PHE A 116 11.39 -4.23 2.54
C PHE A 116 12.52 -5.14 2.04
N CYS A 117 13.57 -5.33 2.86
CA CYS A 117 14.71 -6.18 2.51
C CYS A 117 14.30 -7.65 2.35
N SER A 118 13.51 -8.20 3.27
CA SER A 118 13.07 -9.60 3.20
C SER A 118 12.20 -9.86 1.98
N SER A 119 11.29 -8.94 1.65
CA SER A 119 10.49 -9.02 0.42
C SER A 119 11.39 -8.96 -0.81
N SER A 120 12.31 -8.00 -0.91
CA SER A 120 13.24 -7.92 -2.04
C SER A 120 14.10 -9.17 -2.20
N ILE A 121 14.66 -9.73 -1.13
CA ILE A 121 15.45 -10.97 -1.19
C ILE A 121 14.58 -12.15 -1.62
N LEU A 122 13.38 -12.29 -1.06
CA LEU A 122 12.46 -13.39 -1.36
C LEU A 122 12.08 -13.39 -2.83
N PHE A 123 11.67 -12.24 -3.36
CA PHE A 123 11.25 -12.12 -4.74
C PHE A 123 12.42 -12.06 -5.74
N PHE A 124 13.61 -11.65 -5.30
CA PHE A 124 14.85 -11.87 -6.05
C PHE A 124 15.18 -13.37 -6.19
N ASN A 125 14.70 -14.24 -5.29
CA ASN A 125 14.87 -15.70 -5.46
C ASN A 125 13.79 -16.33 -6.34
N TYR A 126 12.66 -15.66 -6.47
CA TYR A 126 11.52 -16.16 -7.22
C TYR A 126 11.62 -15.65 -8.65
N ASN A 127 12.47 -16.31 -9.43
CA ASN A 127 12.66 -16.03 -10.86
C ASN A 127 11.41 -16.35 -11.72
N SER A 128 10.33 -16.86 -11.14
CA SER A 128 9.12 -17.26 -11.85
C SER A 128 7.93 -16.34 -11.56
N SER A 129 7.30 -15.84 -12.63
CA SER A 129 6.05 -15.08 -12.59
C SER A 129 4.92 -15.83 -11.87
N SER A 130 4.96 -17.17 -11.85
CA SER A 130 4.00 -18.02 -11.14
C SER A 130 4.03 -17.82 -9.63
N LYS A 131 5.21 -17.80 -9.00
CA LYS A 131 5.33 -17.64 -7.54
C LYS A 131 4.91 -16.25 -7.07
N ILE A 132 5.23 -15.23 -7.88
CA ILE A 132 4.77 -13.85 -7.66
C ILE A 132 3.25 -13.78 -7.71
N SER A 133 2.66 -14.35 -8.76
CA SER A 133 1.21 -14.40 -8.92
C SER A 133 0.53 -15.14 -7.78
N ILE A 134 1.10 -16.27 -7.32
CA ILE A 134 0.57 -17.03 -6.18
C ILE A 134 0.52 -16.16 -4.92
N PHE A 135 1.59 -15.43 -4.58
CA PHE A 135 1.60 -14.54 -3.40
C PHE A 135 0.44 -13.54 -3.46
N TYR A 136 0.31 -12.81 -4.57
CA TYR A 136 -0.68 -11.75 -4.68
C TYR A 136 -2.10 -12.28 -4.84
N ILE A 137 -2.32 -13.41 -5.51
CA ILE A 137 -3.62 -14.09 -5.57
C ILE A 137 -4.02 -14.56 -4.17
N SER A 138 -3.10 -15.17 -3.42
CA SER A 138 -3.36 -15.55 -2.02
C SER A 138 -3.69 -14.32 -1.16
N ALA A 139 -2.94 -13.23 -1.31
CA ALA A 139 -3.20 -11.99 -0.59
C ALA A 139 -4.58 -11.41 -0.92
N PHE A 140 -4.96 -11.43 -2.19
CA PHE A 140 -6.27 -11.01 -2.66
C PHE A 140 -7.39 -11.85 -2.04
N ILE A 141 -7.28 -13.18 -2.12
CA ILE A 141 -8.28 -14.11 -1.56
C ILE A 141 -8.42 -13.94 -0.04
N ILE A 142 -7.31 -13.82 0.68
CA ILE A 142 -7.34 -13.59 2.14
C ILE A 142 -8.00 -12.24 2.46
N THR A 143 -7.76 -11.21 1.65
CA THR A 143 -8.40 -9.89 1.82
C THR A 143 -9.91 -9.98 1.59
N VAL A 144 -10.36 -10.66 0.51
CA VAL A 144 -11.79 -10.92 0.25
C VAL A 144 -12.42 -11.71 1.39
N PHE A 145 -11.74 -12.74 1.88
CA PHE A 145 -12.21 -13.55 3.01
C PHE A 145 -12.33 -12.72 4.29
N GLY A 146 -11.36 -11.85 4.57
CA GLY A 146 -11.42 -10.91 5.69
C GLY A 146 -12.62 -9.96 5.57
N VAL A 147 -12.87 -9.42 4.36
CA VAL A 147 -14.07 -8.61 4.07
C VAL A 147 -15.34 -9.40 4.38
N TRP A 148 -15.47 -10.62 3.84
CA TRP A 148 -16.63 -11.48 4.07
C TRP A 148 -16.85 -11.76 5.57
N LEU A 149 -15.79 -12.12 6.31
CA LEU A 149 -15.88 -12.31 7.76
C LEU A 149 -16.37 -11.05 8.49
N SER A 150 -15.93 -9.86 8.09
CA SER A 150 -16.38 -8.61 8.71
C SER A 150 -17.83 -8.24 8.43
N ILE A 151 -18.42 -8.78 7.36
CA ILE A 151 -19.84 -8.62 7.05
C ILE A 151 -20.64 -9.62 7.90
N GLU A 152 -20.25 -10.90 7.87
CA GLU A 152 -21.01 -11.97 8.51
C GLU A 152 -20.90 -11.97 10.04
N TYR A 153 -19.73 -11.58 10.56
CA TYR A 153 -19.38 -11.59 11.98
C TYR A 153 -18.99 -10.20 12.48
N TYR A 154 -19.71 -9.17 12.04
CA TYR A 154 -19.41 -7.78 12.34
C TYR A 154 -19.26 -7.49 13.84
N ASP A 155 -20.21 -7.90 14.67
CA ASP A 155 -20.20 -7.58 16.11
C ASP A 155 -19.03 -8.24 16.83
N ILE A 156 -18.68 -9.45 16.42
CA ILE A 156 -17.53 -10.20 16.93
C ILE A 156 -16.24 -9.45 16.56
N ILE A 157 -16.07 -9.07 15.29
CA ILE A 157 -14.89 -8.34 14.82
C ILE A 157 -14.80 -6.94 15.42
N ARG A 158 -15.93 -6.25 15.60
CA ARG A 158 -15.99 -4.95 16.26
C ARG A 158 -15.57 -5.05 17.71
N ALA A 159 -16.12 -6.00 18.46
CA ALA A 159 -15.73 -6.27 19.85
C ALA A 159 -14.25 -6.65 19.97
N PHE A 160 -13.71 -7.37 18.98
CA PHE A 160 -12.29 -7.70 18.93
C PHE A 160 -11.40 -6.50 18.65
N MET A 161 -11.80 -5.59 17.75
CA MET A 161 -11.05 -4.37 17.48
C MET A 161 -11.04 -3.41 18.68
N THR A 162 -12.11 -3.38 19.49
CA THR A 162 -12.15 -2.55 20.70
C THR A 162 -11.30 -3.13 21.83
N LEU A 163 -11.22 -4.46 21.98
CA LEU A 163 -10.39 -5.11 23.01
C LEU A 163 -8.88 -4.95 22.76
N ASN A 164 -8.44 -4.97 21.51
CA ASN A 164 -7.02 -4.77 21.16
C ASN A 164 -6.58 -3.30 21.22
N ARG A 165 -7.51 -2.34 21.26
CA ARG A 165 -7.23 -0.91 21.46
C ARG A 165 -7.37 -0.56 22.93
N ALA A 166 -6.49 -1.11 23.77
CA ALA A 166 -6.22 -0.50 25.06
C ALA A 166 -5.56 0.88 24.78
N THR A 167 -6.28 1.94 25.13
CA THR A 167 -5.84 3.31 25.54
C THR A 167 -5.96 4.56 24.65
N GLU A 168 -6.23 4.57 23.34
CA GLU A 168 -6.42 5.86 22.63
C GLU A 168 -7.52 5.78 21.54
N ASP A 169 -8.50 6.68 21.61
CA ASP A 169 -9.64 6.87 20.70
C ASP A 169 -10.82 5.87 20.73
N ILE A 170 -11.50 5.80 21.88
CA ILE A 170 -12.83 5.17 22.00
C ILE A 170 -13.94 6.07 21.40
N ALA A 171 -13.68 7.37 21.19
CA ALA A 171 -14.69 8.34 20.76
C ALA A 171 -15.12 8.23 19.27
N PHE A 172 -14.35 7.56 18.41
CA PHE A 172 -14.64 7.47 16.97
C PHE A 172 -15.49 6.25 16.54
N ILE A 173 -15.76 5.31 17.44
CA ILE A 173 -16.40 4.00 17.11
C ILE A 173 -17.93 4.05 17.27
N SER A 174 -18.48 5.12 17.84
CA SER A 174 -19.91 5.25 18.12
C SER A 174 -20.75 5.76 16.94
N SER A 175 -20.14 6.31 15.88
CA SER A 175 -20.88 6.92 14.74
C SER A 175 -20.59 6.28 13.36
N GLU A 176 -19.50 5.54 13.17
CA GLU A 176 -19.20 4.91 11.87
C GLU A 176 -19.93 3.55 11.72
N LYS A 177 -21.20 3.58 11.33
CA LYS A 177 -21.93 2.37 10.88
C LYS A 177 -21.15 1.68 9.74
N ILE A 178 -20.78 0.40 9.93
CA ILE A 178 -20.48 -0.60 8.89
C ILE A 178 -19.55 -0.11 7.76
N ARG A 179 -18.29 0.25 8.07
CA ARG A 179 -17.23 0.17 7.04
C ARG A 179 -16.63 -1.22 7.13
N VAL A 180 -16.47 -1.90 5.99
CA VAL A 180 -15.84 -3.22 5.94
C VAL A 180 -14.36 -3.05 6.24
N VAL A 181 -13.95 -3.40 7.46
CA VAL A 181 -12.56 -3.27 7.91
C VAL A 181 -11.81 -4.60 7.82
N GLY A 182 -12.50 -5.74 7.68
CA GLY A 182 -11.87 -7.07 7.60
C GLY A 182 -10.89 -7.34 8.76
N PHE A 183 -9.75 -7.98 8.46
CA PHE A 183 -8.63 -8.14 9.40
C PHE A 183 -7.83 -6.85 9.67
N PHE A 184 -8.23 -5.74 9.05
CA PHE A 184 -7.49 -4.50 9.08
C PHE A 184 -8.09 -3.58 10.15
N ASP A 185 -7.30 -2.60 10.62
CA ASP A 185 -7.81 -1.61 11.60
C ASP A 185 -8.51 -0.43 10.93
N HIS A 186 -8.34 -0.30 9.60
CA HIS A 186 -8.83 0.82 8.83
C HIS A 186 -9.22 0.41 7.40
N PRO A 187 -10.37 0.86 6.85
CA PRO A 187 -10.85 0.49 5.50
C PRO A 187 -9.89 0.91 4.38
N ASN A 188 -9.14 1.99 4.58
CA ASN A 188 -8.06 2.38 3.66
C ASN A 188 -6.95 1.31 3.55
N MET A 189 -6.72 0.47 4.56
CA MET A 189 -5.74 -0.60 4.46
C MET A 189 -6.25 -1.77 3.62
N VAL A 190 -7.53 -2.13 3.76
CA VAL A 190 -8.21 -3.15 2.93
C VAL A 190 -8.13 -2.74 1.46
N SER A 191 -8.49 -1.50 1.16
CA SER A 191 -8.49 -0.97 -0.20
C SER A 191 -7.08 -0.88 -0.79
N ARG A 192 -6.05 -0.55 0.00
CA ARG A 192 -4.63 -0.65 -0.42
C ARG A 192 -4.25 -2.07 -0.80
N ALA A 193 -4.61 -3.06 0.02
CA ALA A 193 -4.33 -4.46 -0.26
C ALA A 193 -4.98 -4.89 -1.58
N PHE A 194 -6.24 -4.49 -1.84
CA PHE A 194 -6.88 -4.71 -3.14
C PHE A 194 -6.18 -3.98 -4.29
N LEU A 195 -5.84 -2.70 -4.13
CA LEU A 195 -5.17 -1.92 -5.17
C LEU A 195 -3.82 -2.53 -5.56
N PHE A 196 -2.95 -2.79 -4.58
CA PHE A 196 -1.60 -3.26 -4.87
C PHE A 196 -1.57 -4.72 -5.35
N SER A 197 -2.39 -5.61 -4.76
CA SER A 197 -2.51 -6.98 -5.25
C SER A 197 -3.08 -7.01 -6.67
N SER A 198 -4.13 -6.25 -6.95
CA SER A 198 -4.79 -6.25 -8.27
C SER A 198 -3.91 -5.73 -9.39
N ILE A 199 -3.19 -4.64 -9.14
CA ILE A 199 -2.20 -4.12 -10.06
C ILE A 199 -1.26 -5.29 -10.38
N ILE A 200 -0.57 -5.85 -9.39
CA ILE A 200 0.45 -6.88 -9.64
C ILE A 200 -0.11 -8.13 -10.34
N ILE A 201 -1.28 -8.64 -9.91
CA ILE A 201 -1.94 -9.79 -10.55
C ILE A 201 -2.28 -9.50 -12.03
N LEU A 202 -2.76 -8.29 -12.33
CA LEU A 202 -3.05 -7.88 -13.71
C LEU A 202 -1.77 -7.89 -14.56
N GLY A 203 -0.67 -7.35 -14.03
CA GLY A 203 0.62 -7.30 -14.73
C GLY A 203 1.33 -8.64 -14.86
N THR A 204 1.14 -9.58 -13.94
CA THR A 204 1.88 -10.88 -13.92
C THR A 204 1.07 -12.06 -14.43
N TYR A 205 -0.20 -12.19 -14.03
CA TYR A 205 -1.03 -13.37 -14.30
C TYR A 205 -1.98 -13.16 -15.49
N PHE A 206 -2.69 -12.04 -15.52
CA PHE A 206 -3.75 -11.78 -16.50
C PHE A 206 -3.27 -11.18 -17.82
N TYR A 207 -2.01 -10.74 -17.92
CA TYR A 207 -1.48 -10.07 -19.10
C TYR A 207 -1.64 -10.86 -20.40
N ASP A 208 -1.51 -12.20 -20.35
CA ASP A 208 -1.63 -13.09 -21.52
C ASP A 208 -2.95 -13.90 -21.51
N LYS A 209 -3.94 -13.49 -20.70
CA LYS A 209 -5.25 -14.16 -20.62
C LYS A 209 -6.27 -13.51 -21.54
N SER A 210 -7.39 -14.19 -21.75
CA SER A 210 -8.49 -13.66 -22.57
C SER A 210 -9.02 -12.36 -21.98
N ILE A 211 -9.38 -11.41 -22.85
CA ILE A 211 -9.92 -10.11 -22.45
C ILE A 211 -11.16 -10.23 -21.56
N TYR A 212 -11.99 -11.26 -21.77
CA TYR A 212 -13.18 -11.53 -20.94
C TYR A 212 -12.82 -11.85 -19.49
N LEU A 213 -11.76 -12.64 -19.25
CA LEU A 213 -11.27 -12.93 -17.90
C LEU A 213 -10.72 -11.67 -17.22
N ILE A 214 -10.05 -10.81 -17.99
CA ILE A 214 -9.52 -9.53 -17.50
C ILE A 214 -10.67 -8.60 -17.08
N ILE A 215 -11.69 -8.45 -17.93
CA ILE A 215 -12.88 -7.64 -17.63
C ILE A 215 -13.59 -8.19 -16.39
N LEU A 216 -13.83 -9.51 -16.32
CA LEU A 216 -14.47 -10.13 -15.16
C LEU A 216 -13.70 -9.84 -13.87
N PHE A 217 -12.37 -9.95 -13.88
CA PHE A 217 -11.54 -9.64 -12.72
C PHE A 217 -11.61 -8.16 -12.34
N ILE A 218 -11.61 -7.24 -13.31
CA ILE A 218 -11.75 -5.79 -13.07
C ILE A 218 -13.10 -5.47 -12.43
N VAL A 219 -14.20 -6.07 -12.94
CA VAL A 219 -15.54 -5.87 -12.38
C VAL A 219 -15.59 -6.35 -10.93
N LEU A 220 -15.05 -7.54 -10.65
CA LEU A 220 -14.96 -8.07 -9.29
C LEU A 220 -14.14 -7.15 -8.39
N LEU A 221 -13.05 -6.57 -8.90
CA LEU A 221 -12.24 -5.64 -8.15
C LEU A 221 -12.96 -4.33 -7.80
N LEU A 222 -13.68 -3.76 -8.77
CA LEU A 222 -14.44 -2.54 -8.57
C LEU A 222 -15.46 -2.76 -7.45
N VAL A 223 -16.15 -3.90 -7.46
CA VAL A 223 -17.07 -4.29 -6.39
C VAL A 223 -16.35 -4.36 -5.04
N CYS A 224 -15.19 -5.03 -4.95
CA CYS A 224 -14.39 -5.10 -3.71
C CYS A 224 -13.94 -3.72 -3.21
N ILE A 225 -13.47 -2.84 -4.09
CA ILE A 225 -13.05 -1.47 -3.71
C ILE A 225 -14.26 -0.66 -3.24
N LEU A 226 -15.41 -0.77 -3.91
CA LEU A 226 -16.64 -0.08 -3.49
C LEU A 226 -17.07 -0.51 -2.08
N PHE A 227 -16.96 -1.79 -1.74
CA PHE A 227 -17.25 -2.28 -0.38
C PHE A 227 -16.37 -1.64 0.71
N THR A 228 -15.14 -1.23 0.38
CA THR A 228 -14.26 -0.52 1.33
C THR A 228 -14.68 0.93 1.59
N GLY A 229 -15.43 1.55 0.66
CA GLY A 229 -15.81 2.96 0.73
C GLY A 229 -14.65 3.96 0.54
N SER A 230 -13.45 3.51 0.13
CA SER A 230 -12.30 4.40 -0.05
C SER A 230 -12.34 5.15 -1.39
N ARG A 231 -12.78 6.41 -1.37
CA ARG A 231 -12.86 7.28 -2.56
C ARG A 231 -11.50 7.43 -3.27
N THR A 232 -10.45 7.62 -2.48
CA THR A 232 -9.08 7.79 -2.98
C THR A 232 -8.60 6.56 -3.75
N VAL A 233 -8.78 5.36 -3.19
CA VAL A 233 -8.34 4.13 -3.86
C VAL A 233 -9.19 3.85 -5.09
N PHE A 234 -10.49 4.17 -5.05
CA PHE A 234 -11.35 4.10 -6.21
C PHE A 234 -10.84 4.97 -7.37
N ILE A 235 -10.52 6.24 -7.10
CA ILE A 235 -9.96 7.18 -8.11
C ILE A 235 -8.61 6.66 -8.63
N LEU A 236 -7.72 6.20 -7.75
CA LEU A 236 -6.40 5.68 -8.16
C LEU A 236 -6.50 4.41 -8.99
N PHE A 237 -7.40 3.50 -8.62
CA PHE A 237 -7.66 2.31 -9.42
C PHE A 237 -8.25 2.68 -10.77
N PHE A 238 -9.11 3.69 -10.82
CA PHE A 238 -9.66 4.19 -12.07
C PHE A 238 -8.57 4.79 -12.97
N LEU A 239 -7.68 5.63 -12.42
CA LEU A 239 -6.51 6.16 -13.13
C LEU A 239 -5.58 5.05 -13.63
N PHE A 240 -5.38 4.00 -12.82
CA PHE A 240 -4.64 2.81 -13.23
C PHE A 240 -5.30 2.14 -14.45
N LEU A 241 -6.61 1.90 -14.39
CA LEU A 241 -7.37 1.29 -15.49
C LEU A 241 -7.32 2.14 -16.77
N MET A 242 -7.46 3.46 -16.66
CA MET A 242 -7.34 4.36 -17.82
C MET A 242 -5.98 4.24 -18.51
N TYR A 243 -4.91 4.04 -17.73
CA TYR A 243 -3.58 3.85 -18.28
C TYR A 243 -3.34 2.43 -18.83
N TYR A 244 -3.87 1.42 -18.14
CA TYR A 244 -3.59 0.00 -18.37
C TYR A 244 -4.49 -0.63 -19.43
N PHE A 245 -5.81 -0.41 -19.35
CA PHE A 245 -6.81 -1.10 -20.16
C PHE A 245 -6.65 -0.86 -21.67
N PRO A 246 -6.44 0.38 -22.17
CA PRO A 246 -6.22 0.61 -23.60
C PRO A 246 -5.02 -0.17 -24.14
N ARG A 247 -3.99 -0.41 -23.33
CA ARG A 247 -2.76 -1.09 -23.76
C ARG A 247 -2.90 -2.60 -23.86
N ILE A 248 -3.83 -3.20 -23.12
CA ILE A 248 -4.16 -4.62 -23.23
C ILE A 248 -5.08 -4.84 -24.44
N VAL A 249 -6.17 -4.08 -24.52
CA VAL A 249 -7.22 -4.28 -25.54
C VAL A 249 -6.67 -3.99 -26.93
N PHE A 250 -5.77 -3.01 -27.05
CA PHE A 250 -5.17 -2.60 -28.32
C PHE A 250 -3.70 -3.00 -28.42
N LYS A 251 -3.28 -4.12 -27.81
CA LYS A 251 -1.88 -4.58 -27.85
C LYS A 251 -1.33 -4.62 -29.29
N ASP A 252 -2.14 -5.05 -30.25
CA ASP A 252 -1.77 -5.13 -31.67
C ASP A 252 -1.88 -3.79 -32.42
N VAL A 253 -2.76 -2.90 -31.97
CA VAL A 253 -2.93 -1.55 -32.55
C VAL A 253 -1.88 -0.58 -32.00
N PHE A 254 -1.33 -0.81 -30.80
CA PHE A 254 -0.21 -0.06 -30.23
C PHE A 254 1.07 -0.17 -31.05
N LEU A 255 1.26 -1.29 -31.75
CA LEU A 255 2.37 -1.51 -32.69
C LEU A 255 2.20 -0.69 -33.98
N LEU A 256 0.97 -0.39 -34.36
CA LEU A 256 0.64 0.44 -35.51
C LEU A 256 0.68 1.91 -35.09
N LYS A 257 1.86 2.55 -35.16
CA LYS A 257 2.08 4.02 -35.00
C LYS A 257 1.29 4.84 -36.04
N SER A 258 -0.02 4.71 -36.04
CA SER A 258 -0.96 5.22 -37.02
C SER A 258 -1.96 6.15 -36.35
N LYS A 259 -2.45 7.16 -37.08
CA LYS A 259 -3.47 8.10 -36.56
C LYS A 259 -4.74 7.38 -36.08
N LYS A 260 -5.13 6.27 -36.74
CA LYS A 260 -6.26 5.42 -36.30
C LYS A 260 -5.99 4.73 -34.97
N GLY A 261 -4.75 4.29 -34.72
CA GLY A 261 -4.36 3.70 -33.44
C GLY A 261 -4.47 4.67 -32.27
N TYR A 262 -4.00 5.91 -32.46
CA TYR A 262 -4.18 6.98 -31.46
C TYR A 262 -5.65 7.36 -31.23
N PHE A 263 -6.49 7.34 -32.26
CA PHE A 263 -7.93 7.59 -32.12
C PHE A 263 -8.67 6.47 -31.37
N LEU A 264 -8.33 5.20 -31.62
CA LEU A 264 -8.84 4.04 -30.87
C LEU A 264 -8.38 4.06 -29.40
N GLN A 265 -7.16 4.51 -29.13
CA GLN A 265 -6.67 4.77 -27.77
C GLN A 265 -7.48 5.88 -27.08
N PHE A 266 -7.75 6.98 -27.78
CA PHE A 266 -8.59 8.06 -27.28
C PHE A 266 -10.02 7.59 -27.00
N LEU A 267 -10.64 6.84 -27.91
CA LEU A 267 -11.97 6.26 -27.68
C LEU A 267 -12.02 5.37 -26.45
N THR A 268 -11.00 4.53 -26.25
CA THR A 268 -10.99 3.62 -25.10
C THR A 268 -10.57 4.23 -23.79
N PHE A 269 -9.85 5.35 -23.84
CA PHE A 269 -9.71 6.26 -22.71
C PHE A 269 -11.06 6.79 -22.22
N PHE A 270 -12.06 6.97 -23.09
CA PHE A 270 -13.41 7.39 -22.71
C PHE A 270 -14.37 6.22 -22.41
N THR A 271 -14.26 5.08 -23.11
CA THR A 271 -15.19 3.96 -22.89
C THR A 271 -15.01 3.28 -21.53
N VAL A 272 -13.79 3.19 -20.98
CA VAL A 272 -13.57 2.62 -19.63
C VAL A 272 -14.25 3.45 -18.53
N PRO A 273 -14.12 4.79 -18.49
CA PRO A 273 -14.92 5.63 -17.60
C PRO A 273 -16.41 5.49 -17.80
N ILE A 274 -16.86 5.48 -19.05
CA ILE A 274 -18.29 5.35 -19.36
C ILE A 274 -18.81 3.99 -18.89
N PHE A 275 -18.06 2.90 -19.09
CA PHE A 275 -18.47 1.56 -18.67
C PHE A 275 -18.41 1.39 -17.15
N ALA A 276 -17.41 1.97 -16.48
CA ALA A 276 -17.37 2.05 -15.02
C ALA A 276 -18.55 2.86 -14.48
N LEU A 277 -18.86 4.01 -15.07
CA LEU A 277 -20.03 4.83 -14.76
C LEU A 277 -21.34 4.09 -15.06
N LEU A 278 -21.39 3.22 -16.08
CA LEU A 278 -22.55 2.39 -16.41
C LEU A 278 -22.76 1.27 -15.39
N ILE A 279 -21.69 0.58 -14.97
CA ILE A 279 -21.74 -0.41 -13.88
C ILE A 279 -22.19 0.27 -12.59
N ILE A 280 -21.63 1.46 -12.34
CA ILE A 280 -22.00 2.33 -11.23
C ILE A 280 -23.49 2.68 -11.28
N PHE A 281 -23.97 3.10 -12.45
CA PHE A 281 -25.37 3.45 -12.69
C PHE A 281 -26.32 2.25 -12.60
N ILE A 282 -25.89 1.06 -13.02
CA ILE A 282 -26.64 -0.20 -12.86
C ILE A 282 -26.74 -0.59 -11.38
N PHE A 283 -25.66 -0.42 -10.61
CA PHE A 283 -25.67 -0.61 -9.15
C PHE A 283 -26.57 0.40 -8.43
N TYR A 284 -26.61 1.64 -8.92
CA TYR A 284 -27.52 2.67 -8.44
C TYR A 284 -28.98 2.32 -8.74
N LEU A 285 -29.28 1.79 -9.94
CA LEU A 285 -30.62 1.36 -10.33
C LEU A 285 -31.10 0.11 -9.55
N SER A 286 -30.19 -0.76 -9.12
CA SER A 286 -30.52 -1.91 -8.26
C SER A 286 -30.67 -1.56 -6.77
N SER A 287 -30.58 -0.27 -6.42
CA SER A 287 -30.68 0.24 -5.05
C SER A 287 -31.95 -0.20 -4.30
N SER A 288 -33.09 -0.31 -4.98
CA SER A 288 -34.35 -0.76 -4.37
C SER A 288 -34.31 -2.21 -3.87
N TYR A 289 -33.49 -3.08 -4.48
CA TYR A 289 -33.32 -4.48 -4.06
C TYR A 289 -32.25 -4.63 -2.96
N LEU A 290 -31.23 -3.78 -2.98
CA LEU A 290 -30.15 -3.76 -1.98
C LEU A 290 -30.58 -3.12 -0.65
N SER A 291 -31.47 -2.12 -0.67
CA SER A 291 -32.07 -1.56 0.54
C SER A 291 -32.92 -2.58 1.31
N LEU A 292 -33.59 -3.50 0.59
CA LEU A 292 -34.36 -4.61 1.16
C LEU A 292 -33.49 -5.66 1.85
N LEU A 293 -32.22 -5.80 1.45
CA LEU A 293 -31.25 -6.72 2.06
C LEU A 293 -30.42 -6.09 3.19
N GLY A 294 -30.76 -4.87 3.64
CA GLY A 294 -30.04 -4.16 4.70
C GLY A 294 -28.80 -3.38 4.24
N TYR A 295 -28.56 -3.26 2.92
CA TYR A 295 -27.42 -2.53 2.34
C TYR A 295 -27.75 -1.06 2.00
N GLY A 296 -28.77 -0.46 2.61
CA GLY A 296 -29.17 0.95 2.39
C GLY A 296 -28.01 1.96 2.53
N ASP A 297 -27.07 1.68 3.44
CA ASP A 297 -25.89 2.52 3.65
C ASP A 297 -24.87 2.46 2.50
N ILE A 298 -24.81 1.36 1.73
CA ILE A 298 -23.96 1.26 0.53
C ILE A 298 -24.50 2.20 -0.55
N ILE A 299 -25.83 2.24 -0.70
CA ILE A 299 -26.52 3.13 -1.64
C ILE A 299 -26.33 4.59 -1.24
N ASN A 300 -26.50 4.92 0.05
CA ASN A 300 -26.26 6.29 0.54
C ASN A 300 -24.80 6.74 0.39
N ARG A 301 -23.84 5.80 0.50
CA ARG A 301 -22.43 6.10 0.21
C ARG A 301 -22.19 6.30 -1.27
N PHE A 302 -22.90 5.55 -2.09
CA PHE A 302 -22.84 5.64 -3.53
C PHE A 302 -23.40 6.96 -4.05
N THR A 303 -24.55 7.39 -3.53
CA THR A 303 -25.08 8.72 -3.78
C THR A 303 -24.11 9.79 -3.28
N SER A 304 -23.52 9.64 -2.08
CA SER A 304 -22.52 10.59 -1.57
C SER A 304 -21.22 10.66 -2.39
N LEU A 305 -20.90 9.62 -3.17
CA LEU A 305 -19.74 9.58 -4.07
C LEU A 305 -20.02 10.33 -5.39
N ILE A 306 -21.29 10.40 -5.80
CA ILE A 306 -21.76 10.96 -7.06
C ILE A 306 -22.29 12.40 -6.87
N GLU A 307 -22.90 12.69 -5.73
CA GLU A 307 -23.37 14.02 -5.33
C GLU A 307 -22.18 14.91 -4.93
N PHE A 308 -21.46 15.42 -5.93
CA PHE A 308 -20.67 16.64 -5.76
C PHE A 308 -21.64 17.83 -5.69
N ASN A 309 -22.28 18.03 -4.55
CA ASN A 309 -23.13 19.19 -4.35
C ASN A 309 -22.23 20.43 -4.15
N THR A 310 -21.86 21.07 -5.26
CA THR A 310 -20.90 22.18 -5.34
C THR A 310 -21.30 23.43 -4.55
N ASN A 311 -22.57 23.52 -4.12
CA ASN A 311 -23.10 24.66 -3.38
C ASN A 311 -22.99 24.52 -1.84
N ASN A 312 -22.44 23.41 -1.33
CA ASN A 312 -22.39 23.07 0.10
C ASN A 312 -20.98 22.67 0.58
N PHE A 313 -19.92 23.32 0.10
CA PHE A 313 -18.57 23.13 0.68
C PHE A 313 -18.53 23.43 2.19
N ASP A 314 -19.41 24.30 2.69
CA ASP A 314 -19.56 24.59 4.13
C ASP A 314 -20.06 23.39 4.96
N ASN A 315 -20.67 22.38 4.31
CA ASN A 315 -21.17 21.17 4.99
C ASN A 315 -20.21 19.96 4.88
N ASP A 316 -19.17 19.99 4.03
CA ASP A 316 -18.14 18.94 4.03
C ASP A 316 -17.03 19.27 5.03
N VAL A 317 -17.41 19.10 6.30
CA VAL A 317 -16.56 19.29 7.49
C VAL A 317 -15.19 18.61 7.32
N SER A 318 -15.13 17.46 6.64
CA SER A 318 -13.88 16.72 6.38
C SER A 318 -12.95 17.43 5.40
N ALA A 319 -13.49 18.05 4.35
CA ALA A 319 -12.70 18.80 3.37
C ALA A 319 -12.17 20.11 3.97
N ASN A 320 -12.99 20.82 4.74
CA ASN A 320 -12.59 22.07 5.41
C ASN A 320 -11.52 21.82 6.46
N TYR A 321 -11.66 20.79 7.29
CA TYR A 321 -10.59 20.40 8.23
C TYR A 321 -9.28 20.06 7.51
N ARG A 322 -9.33 19.35 6.38
CA ARG A 322 -8.10 19.04 5.62
C ARG A 322 -7.44 20.28 5.04
N TYR A 323 -8.21 21.24 4.57
CA TYR A 323 -7.68 22.50 4.05
C TYR A 323 -7.00 23.32 5.16
N GLU A 324 -7.66 23.47 6.31
CA GLU A 324 -7.10 24.19 7.47
C GLU A 324 -5.82 23.52 8.00
N VAL A 325 -5.81 22.19 8.09
CA VAL A 325 -4.64 21.43 8.58
C VAL A 325 -3.41 21.66 7.70
N ILE A 326 -3.58 21.86 6.39
CA ILE A 326 -2.44 22.16 5.51
C ILE A 326 -1.71 23.43 5.96
N PHE A 327 -2.44 24.51 6.28
CA PHE A 327 -1.82 25.76 6.74
C PHE A 327 -1.18 25.61 8.11
N GLN A 328 -1.81 24.87 9.03
CA GLN A 328 -1.24 24.57 10.33
C GLN A 328 0.10 23.82 10.17
N TYR A 329 0.16 22.78 9.33
CA TYR A 329 1.40 22.06 9.08
C TYR A 329 2.45 22.97 8.43
N LEU A 330 2.07 23.77 7.43
CA LEU A 330 3.00 24.69 6.75
C LEU A 330 3.59 25.71 7.72
N GLU A 331 2.80 26.27 8.63
CA GLU A 331 3.29 27.22 9.64
C GLU A 331 4.43 26.62 10.48
N TYR A 332 4.26 25.38 10.96
CA TYR A 332 5.28 24.70 11.76
C TYR A 332 6.45 24.22 10.91
N ILE A 333 6.21 23.68 9.71
CA ILE A 333 7.29 23.30 8.79
C ILE A 333 8.20 24.50 8.51
N LEU A 334 7.64 25.70 8.33
CA LEU A 334 8.43 26.92 8.12
C LEU A 334 9.24 27.34 9.35
N LYS A 335 8.82 26.99 10.57
CA LYS A 335 9.56 27.23 11.81
C LYS A 335 10.75 26.27 11.99
N SER A 336 10.66 25.03 11.50
CA SER A 336 11.76 24.04 11.52
C SER A 336 11.91 23.32 10.16
N PRO A 337 12.37 24.02 9.11
CA PRO A 337 12.30 23.51 7.74
C PRO A 337 13.30 22.38 7.45
N PHE A 338 14.44 22.35 8.14
CA PHE A 338 15.53 21.42 7.82
C PHE A 338 15.43 20.08 8.55
N PHE A 339 15.06 20.12 9.83
CA PHE A 339 15.05 18.93 10.69
C PHE A 339 13.65 18.53 11.15
N GLY A 340 12.65 19.40 11.01
CA GLY A 340 11.32 19.12 11.52
C GLY A 340 11.28 19.06 13.05
N TYR A 341 10.33 18.31 13.57
CA TYR A 341 10.03 18.21 15.01
C TYR A 341 10.26 16.80 15.57
N GLY A 342 10.24 15.77 14.72
CA GLY A 342 10.25 14.37 15.13
C GLY A 342 8.87 13.72 14.99
N PRO A 343 8.81 12.39 14.78
CA PRO A 343 7.58 11.70 14.40
C PRO A 343 6.57 11.51 15.54
N SER A 344 6.97 11.68 16.82
CA SER A 344 6.05 11.60 17.97
C SER A 344 5.28 12.89 18.23
N LEU A 345 5.86 14.06 17.92
CA LEU A 345 5.27 15.35 18.28
C LEU A 345 3.96 15.65 17.54
N ARG A 346 3.67 14.96 16.44
CA ARG A 346 2.39 15.10 15.73
C ARG A 346 1.19 14.84 16.66
N ASN A 347 1.22 13.73 17.40
CA ASN A 347 0.14 13.38 18.31
C ASN A 347 0.00 14.38 19.44
N ASP A 348 1.12 14.86 19.97
CA ASP A 348 1.11 15.88 21.02
C ASP A 348 0.48 17.19 20.52
N PHE A 349 0.72 17.57 19.27
CA PHE A 349 0.14 18.77 18.67
C PHE A 349 -1.36 18.62 18.40
N ILE A 350 -1.80 17.43 17.99
CA ILE A 350 -3.24 17.11 17.85
C ILE A 350 -3.91 17.14 19.23
N ASN A 351 -3.33 16.49 20.24
CA ASN A 351 -3.87 16.41 21.60
C ASN A 351 -3.95 17.78 22.29
N ARG A 352 -3.05 18.71 21.93
CA ARG A 352 -3.07 20.10 22.41
C ARG A 352 -3.98 21.03 21.60
N GLY A 353 -4.65 20.51 20.56
CA GLY A 353 -5.51 21.30 19.68
C GLY A 353 -4.77 22.26 18.75
N ILE A 354 -3.46 22.09 18.57
CA ILE A 354 -2.65 22.89 17.62
C ILE A 354 -2.94 22.42 16.19
N PHE A 355 -2.99 21.10 16.00
CA PHE A 355 -3.48 20.48 14.77
C PHE A 355 -4.90 20.00 14.99
N SER A 356 -5.83 20.34 14.10
CA SER A 356 -7.21 19.85 14.24
C SER A 356 -7.30 18.36 13.93
N VAL A 357 -6.57 17.86 12.92
CA VAL A 357 -6.41 16.44 12.59
C VAL A 357 -5.05 16.16 11.90
N ALA A 358 -4.74 14.89 11.63
CA ALA A 358 -3.63 14.51 10.76
C ALA A 358 -3.88 14.95 9.30
N SER A 359 -2.82 15.37 8.60
CA SER A 359 -2.92 16.04 7.28
C SER A 359 -3.35 15.12 6.13
N GLN A 360 -3.30 13.79 6.32
CA GLN A 360 -3.51 12.80 5.26
C GLN A 360 -2.64 13.04 4.00
N ASN A 361 -1.47 13.65 4.18
CA ASN A 361 -0.52 13.93 3.11
C ASN A 361 0.89 13.52 3.58
N GLN A 362 1.46 12.50 2.93
CA GLN A 362 2.77 11.96 3.29
C GLN A 362 3.84 13.03 3.33
N PHE A 363 3.83 13.95 2.36
CA PHE A 363 4.86 14.98 2.24
C PHE A 363 4.75 16.01 3.36
N LEU A 364 3.55 16.37 3.81
CA LEU A 364 3.39 17.27 4.95
C LEU A 364 3.80 16.59 6.26
N GLU A 365 3.38 15.35 6.46
CA GLU A 365 3.73 14.57 7.66
C GLU A 365 5.24 14.34 7.77
N ASP A 366 5.88 13.96 6.67
CA ASP A 366 7.32 13.73 6.61
C ASP A 366 8.09 15.06 6.74
N SER A 367 7.60 16.15 6.14
CA SER A 367 8.23 17.48 6.31
C SER A 367 8.14 17.96 7.76
N PHE A 368 7.00 17.74 8.41
CA PHE A 368 6.83 18.07 9.82
C PHE A 368 7.73 17.18 10.71
N SER A 369 7.80 15.88 10.42
CA SER A 369 8.53 14.92 11.24
C SER A 369 10.05 15.00 11.05
N PHE A 370 10.52 15.20 9.82
CA PHE A 370 11.92 15.00 9.41
C PHE A 370 12.52 16.17 8.61
N GLY A 371 11.72 17.20 8.33
CA GLY A 371 12.12 18.36 7.53
C GLY A 371 11.93 18.19 6.02
N ILE A 372 11.92 19.32 5.32
CA ILE A 372 11.69 19.41 3.87
C ILE A 372 12.77 18.64 3.09
N LEU A 373 14.01 18.61 3.58
CA LEU A 373 15.11 17.89 2.93
C LEU A 373 14.83 16.39 2.81
N TYR A 374 14.20 15.79 3.83
CA TYR A 374 13.78 14.39 3.78
C TYR A 374 12.79 14.15 2.64
N VAL A 375 11.82 15.04 2.48
CA VAL A 375 10.81 14.96 1.41
C VAL A 375 11.40 15.21 0.03
N LEU A 376 12.32 16.16 -0.10
CA LEU A 376 13.03 16.38 -1.36
C LEU A 376 13.86 15.16 -1.75
N TYR A 377 14.52 14.53 -0.78
CA TYR A 377 15.21 13.26 -0.99
C TYR A 377 14.23 12.14 -1.39
N PHE A 378 13.06 12.07 -0.76
CA PHE A 378 12.02 11.12 -1.15
C PHE A 378 11.57 11.29 -2.59
N ILE A 379 11.23 12.51 -2.99
CA ILE A 379 10.85 12.84 -4.36
C ILE A 379 11.98 12.49 -5.33
N PHE A 380 13.24 12.80 -4.98
CA PHE A 380 14.41 12.44 -5.78
C PHE A 380 14.53 10.92 -5.96
N VAL A 381 14.44 10.14 -4.88
CA VAL A 381 14.53 8.67 -4.95
C VAL A 381 13.41 8.09 -5.80
N LEU A 382 12.20 8.64 -5.69
CA LEU A 382 11.04 8.21 -6.46
C LEU A 382 11.24 8.50 -7.96
N PHE A 383 11.59 9.74 -8.33
CA PHE A 383 11.90 10.07 -9.73
C PHE A 383 13.06 9.25 -10.26
N LYS A 384 14.15 9.12 -9.50
CA LYS A 384 15.28 8.28 -9.86
C LYS A 384 14.80 6.87 -10.16
N THR A 385 13.94 6.27 -9.33
CA THR A 385 13.38 4.93 -9.57
C THR A 385 12.60 4.87 -10.88
N ILE A 386 11.69 5.83 -11.13
CA ILE A 386 10.89 5.88 -12.37
C ILE A 386 11.77 5.95 -13.62
N TYR A 387 12.82 6.77 -13.59
CA TYR A 387 13.70 7.01 -14.75
C TYR A 387 14.78 5.95 -14.93
N SER A 388 15.32 5.42 -13.82
CA SER A 388 16.44 4.47 -13.85
C SER A 388 16.03 3.01 -13.98
N LEU A 389 14.74 2.69 -13.88
CA LEU A 389 14.23 1.39 -14.32
C LEU A 389 14.49 1.23 -15.82
N PRO A 390 15.48 0.39 -16.22
CA PRO A 390 15.93 0.35 -17.60
C PRO A 390 14.78 -0.14 -18.50
N SER A 391 14.72 0.36 -19.74
CA SER A 391 13.84 -0.17 -20.79
C SER A 391 14.09 -1.66 -21.10
N SER A 392 15.17 -2.25 -20.57
CA SER A 392 15.66 -3.59 -20.87
C SER A 392 15.12 -4.70 -19.97
N PHE A 393 13.93 -4.56 -19.37
CA PHE A 393 13.25 -5.62 -18.64
C PHE A 393 12.75 -6.73 -19.58
N TYR A 394 13.65 -7.51 -20.20
CA TYR A 394 13.28 -8.52 -21.20
C TYR A 394 12.51 -9.73 -20.64
N ILE A 395 12.42 -9.93 -19.32
CA ILE A 395 11.53 -10.95 -18.71
C ILE A 395 10.06 -10.48 -18.75
N PHE A 396 9.86 -9.17 -18.87
CA PHE A 396 8.58 -8.51 -18.94
C PHE A 396 8.47 -7.91 -20.35
N ASN A 397 7.88 -8.62 -21.32
CA ASN A 397 7.50 -8.08 -22.65
C ASN A 397 7.19 -6.58 -22.53
N GLU A 398 7.74 -5.69 -23.37
CA GLU A 398 7.81 -4.20 -23.21
C GLU A 398 6.62 -3.54 -22.45
N ASN A 399 5.41 -4.06 -22.64
CA ASN A 399 4.17 -3.72 -21.95
C ASN A 399 4.15 -3.92 -20.42
N LYS A 400 4.89 -4.88 -19.86
CA LYS A 400 4.94 -5.21 -18.42
C LYS A 400 5.91 -4.29 -17.63
N LEU A 401 6.96 -3.75 -18.25
CA LEU A 401 7.76 -2.65 -17.67
C LEU A 401 6.92 -1.39 -17.50
N LEU A 402 6.12 -1.11 -18.50
CA LEU A 402 5.28 0.08 -18.53
C LEU A 402 4.18 0.03 -17.46
N PHE A 403 3.69 -1.17 -17.18
CA PHE A 403 2.82 -1.47 -16.05
C PHE A 403 3.49 -1.15 -14.69
N TYR A 404 4.77 -1.50 -14.52
CA TYR A 404 5.54 -1.17 -13.32
C TYR A 404 5.71 0.34 -13.14
N LYS A 405 5.95 1.07 -14.23
CA LYS A 405 5.99 2.55 -14.19
C LYS A 405 4.64 3.14 -13.79
N ALA A 406 3.53 2.58 -14.29
CA ALA A 406 2.18 2.99 -13.88
C ALA A 406 1.98 2.84 -12.37
N PHE A 407 2.38 1.69 -11.82
CA PHE A 407 2.34 1.42 -10.38
C PHE A 407 3.09 2.50 -9.60
N LEU A 408 4.32 2.87 -10.02
CA LEU A 408 5.08 3.92 -9.35
C LEU A 408 4.43 5.31 -9.42
N TYR A 409 3.79 5.64 -10.55
CA TYR A 409 3.04 6.90 -10.67
C TYR A 409 1.81 6.92 -9.76
N ILE A 410 1.08 5.80 -9.65
CA ILE A 410 -0.06 5.67 -8.74
C ILE A 410 0.37 5.82 -7.30
N VAL A 411 1.49 5.19 -6.93
CA VAL A 411 2.11 5.35 -5.60
C VAL A 411 2.45 6.81 -5.33
N LEU A 412 3.06 7.52 -6.31
CA LEU A 412 3.39 8.94 -6.18
C LEU A 412 2.14 9.80 -5.95
N LEU A 413 1.09 9.57 -6.75
CA LEU A 413 -0.18 10.27 -6.56
C LEU A 413 -0.81 9.94 -5.21
N TYR A 414 -0.65 8.69 -4.75
CA TYR A 414 -1.21 8.27 -3.48
C TYR A 414 -0.57 8.97 -2.28
N CYS A 415 0.72 9.31 -2.34
CA CYS A 415 1.42 10.07 -1.29
C CYS A 415 0.72 11.41 -0.95
N PHE A 416 0.02 12.04 -1.89
CA PHE A 416 -0.72 13.28 -1.64
C PHE A 416 -2.01 13.10 -0.85
N SER A 417 -2.45 11.86 -0.66
CA SER A 417 -3.79 11.52 -0.16
C SER A 417 -3.77 10.51 0.98
N VAL A 418 -2.58 10.14 1.45
CA VAL A 418 -2.33 9.24 2.55
C VAL A 418 -1.13 9.71 3.35
N ASN A 419 -1.21 9.54 4.67
CA ASN A 419 -0.10 9.65 5.60
C ASN A 419 0.53 8.27 5.92
N TYR A 420 1.80 8.31 6.34
CA TYR A 420 2.64 7.18 6.72
C TYR A 420 2.74 6.02 5.71
N LEU A 421 2.79 6.34 4.42
CA LEU A 421 2.98 5.34 3.36
C LEU A 421 4.30 4.58 3.51
N LEU A 422 5.39 5.26 3.91
CA LEU A 422 6.74 4.67 4.02
C LEU A 422 6.91 3.68 5.19
N ILE A 423 5.96 3.62 6.11
CA ILE A 423 5.91 2.62 7.18
C ILE A 423 4.72 1.67 7.01
N ASN A 424 4.00 1.77 5.88
CA ASN A 424 2.87 0.91 5.58
C ASN A 424 3.33 -0.45 5.08
N GLU A 425 2.94 -1.51 5.78
CA GLU A 425 3.33 -2.89 5.49
C GLU A 425 2.98 -3.31 4.06
N VAL A 426 1.75 -3.03 3.60
CA VAL A 426 1.28 -3.37 2.24
C VAL A 426 2.17 -2.72 1.19
N TYR A 427 2.47 -1.43 1.35
CA TYR A 427 3.33 -0.69 0.45
C TYR A 427 4.78 -1.21 0.47
N LEU A 428 5.37 -1.40 1.65
CA LEU A 428 6.75 -1.85 1.81
C LEU A 428 6.98 -3.25 1.22
N ILE A 429 6.04 -4.16 1.44
CA ILE A 429 6.10 -5.51 0.90
C ILE A 429 5.92 -5.48 -0.61
N ALA A 430 4.93 -4.73 -1.11
CA ALA A 430 4.71 -4.56 -2.55
C ALA A 430 5.95 -3.99 -3.23
N PHE A 431 6.45 -2.87 -2.71
CA PHE A 431 7.59 -2.17 -3.25
C PHE A 431 8.89 -2.99 -3.16
N GLY A 432 9.12 -3.68 -2.03
CA GLY A 432 10.22 -4.61 -1.86
C GLY A 432 10.18 -5.75 -2.88
N SER A 433 9.00 -6.33 -3.13
CA SER A 433 8.84 -7.42 -4.10
C SER A 433 9.19 -6.98 -5.51
N LEU A 434 8.69 -5.80 -5.87
CA LEU A 434 8.87 -5.15 -7.15
C LEU A 434 10.35 -4.82 -7.37
N MET A 435 11.04 -4.32 -6.35
CA MET A 435 12.49 -4.06 -6.38
C MET A 435 13.30 -5.35 -6.57
N GLY A 436 12.99 -6.41 -5.82
CA GLY A 436 13.66 -7.71 -5.92
C GLY A 436 13.54 -8.33 -7.33
N ILE A 437 12.32 -8.31 -7.87
CA ILE A 437 12.03 -8.71 -9.26
C ILE A 437 12.83 -7.85 -10.24
N SER A 438 12.89 -6.54 -9.99
CA SER A 438 13.52 -5.60 -10.92
C SER A 438 15.04 -5.83 -11.04
N ILE A 439 15.69 -6.20 -9.94
CA ILE A 439 17.14 -6.33 -9.86
C ILE A 439 17.64 -7.66 -10.42
N LEU A 440 16.87 -8.75 -10.25
CA LEU A 440 17.17 -10.04 -10.90
C LEU A 440 17.44 -9.88 -12.40
N ASN A 441 16.64 -9.06 -13.05
CA ASN A 441 16.65 -8.88 -14.51
C ASN A 441 17.82 -8.03 -15.01
N PHE A 442 18.56 -7.37 -14.11
CA PHE A 442 19.79 -6.65 -14.45
C PHE A 442 20.96 -7.62 -14.68
N ASN A 443 20.89 -8.84 -14.12
CA ASN A 443 21.97 -9.85 -14.11
C ASN A 443 21.84 -10.93 -15.18
N SER A 444 20.73 -11.00 -15.93
CA SER A 444 20.61 -11.95 -17.04
C SER A 444 21.31 -11.47 -18.33
N LYS A 445 22.11 -10.40 -18.22
CA LYS A 445 23.08 -9.90 -19.18
C LYS A 445 24.46 -9.95 -18.54
#